data_AF-A0A7V2MIT4-F1
#
_entry.id   AF-A0A7V2MIT4-F1
#
_cell.length_a   1.000
_cell.length_b   1.000
_cell.length_c   1.000
_cell.angle_alpha   90.00
_cell.angle_beta   90.00
_cell.angle_gamma   90.00
#
_symmetry.space_group_name_H-M   'P 1'
#
loop_
_entity.id
_entity.type
_entity.pdbx_description
1 polymer ?
#
loop_
_entity_poly.entity_id
_entity_poly.type
_entity_poly.pdbx_seq_one_letter_code
_entity_poly.pdbx_strand_id
1 'polypeptide(L)'
;MIRRRRIRRQVGNGFYRIENINSRRMDGFGDGDYVRLRDEFGNVWRGQAEVQDDDSVRYRFRDEKGRTISGASDRYGITLRDERGMTWRGYVY
;
A
#
# COMPACT_ATOMS: atom_id res chain seq x y z
N MET A 1 -19.52 26.58 6.37
CA MET A 1 -18.28 25.79 6.17
C MET A 1 -18.50 24.88 4.96
N ILE A 2 -18.01 25.25 3.77
CA ILE A 2 -18.20 24.44 2.55
C ILE A 2 -17.12 23.36 2.55
N ARG A 3 -17.50 22.11 2.85
CA ARG A 3 -16.64 20.95 2.60
C ARG A 3 -16.53 20.78 1.09
N ARG A 4 -15.50 21.37 0.47
CA ARG A 4 -15.10 21.07 -0.90
C ARG A 4 -14.88 19.56 -0.96
N ARG A 5 -15.81 18.85 -1.60
CA ARG A 5 -15.66 17.44 -1.95
C ARG A 5 -14.52 17.39 -2.97
N ARG A 6 -13.28 17.26 -2.50
CA ARG A 6 -12.13 16.96 -3.35
C ARG A 6 -12.54 15.75 -4.17
N ILE A 7 -12.59 15.90 -5.49
CA ILE A 7 -12.77 14.80 -6.42
C ILE A 7 -11.60 13.85 -6.11
N ARG A 8 -11.86 12.78 -5.37
CA ARG A 8 -10.82 11.83 -4.97
C ARG A 8 -10.30 11.21 -6.26
N ARG A 9 -9.05 11.51 -6.62
CA ARG A 9 -8.32 10.75 -7.62
C ARG A 9 -8.16 9.36 -7.01
N GLN A 10 -8.79 8.37 -7.61
CA GLN A 10 -8.63 6.98 -7.20
C GLN A 10 -7.27 6.48 -7.67
N VAL A 11 -6.65 5.62 -6.88
CA VAL A 11 -5.35 5.02 -7.21
C VAL A 11 -5.46 4.07 -8.42
N GLY A 12 -6.69 3.65 -8.76
CA GLY A 12 -6.96 2.77 -9.88
C GLY A 12 -6.69 1.31 -9.51
N ASN A 13 -7.10 0.41 -10.41
CA ASN A 13 -6.89 -1.02 -10.22
C ASN A 13 -5.46 -1.38 -10.64
N GLY A 14 -4.84 -2.32 -9.95
CA GLY A 14 -3.47 -2.74 -10.27
C GLY A 14 -3.01 -3.94 -9.47
N PHE A 15 -1.98 -4.62 -9.96
CA PHE A 15 -1.33 -5.71 -9.22
C PHE A 15 -0.11 -5.19 -8.48
N TYR A 16 -0.04 -5.47 -7.19
CA TYR A 16 1.03 -5.03 -6.30
C TYR A 16 2.02 -6.17 -6.11
N ARG A 17 3.31 -5.86 -6.23
CA ARG A 17 4.38 -6.76 -5.80
C ARG A 17 5.39 -6.00 -4.96
N ILE A 18 5.59 -6.47 -3.74
CA ILE A 18 6.40 -5.80 -2.72
C ILE A 18 7.29 -6.83 -2.04
N GLU A 19 8.57 -6.53 -1.92
CA GLU A 19 9.59 -7.42 -1.36
C GLU A 19 10.46 -6.67 -0.34
N ASN A 20 11.07 -7.39 0.59
CA ASN A 20 12.04 -6.83 1.53
C ASN A 20 13.45 -7.41 1.33
N ILE A 21 14.41 -6.88 2.09
CA ILE A 21 15.81 -7.31 2.03
C ILE A 21 16.04 -8.77 2.45
N ASN A 22 15.11 -9.36 3.22
CA ASN A 22 15.15 -10.75 3.63
C ASN A 22 14.48 -11.69 2.63
N SER A 23 14.28 -11.23 1.39
CA SER A 23 13.57 -11.95 0.32
C SER A 23 12.14 -12.34 0.66
N ARG A 24 11.52 -11.67 1.65
CA ARG A 24 10.10 -11.87 1.91
C ARG A 24 9.27 -11.08 0.93
N ARG A 25 8.14 -11.62 0.53
CA ARG A 25 7.28 -11.04 -0.50
C ARG A 25 5.83 -10.89 -0.02
N MET A 26 5.20 -9.84 -0.53
CA MET A 26 3.77 -9.60 -0.51
C MET A 26 3.28 -9.28 -1.92
N ASP A 27 2.17 -9.87 -2.33
CA ASP A 27 1.51 -9.52 -3.58
C ASP A 27 -0.01 -9.56 -3.49
N GLY A 28 -0.66 -8.89 -4.43
CA GLY A 28 -2.11 -8.84 -4.48
C GLY A 28 -2.63 -7.71 -5.36
N PHE A 29 -3.86 -7.29 -5.12
CA PHE A 29 -4.59 -6.43 -6.04
C PHE A 29 -5.20 -5.22 -5.33
N GLY A 30 -5.26 -4.12 -6.06
CA GLY A 30 -6.05 -2.93 -5.73
C GLY A 30 -7.35 -2.89 -6.51
N ASP A 31 -8.42 -2.51 -5.82
CA ASP A 31 -9.72 -2.16 -6.40
C ASP A 31 -10.12 -0.77 -5.90
N GLY A 32 -9.96 0.23 -6.78
CA GLY A 32 -10.09 1.65 -6.43
C GLY A 32 -9.10 2.09 -5.34
N ASP A 33 -9.61 2.48 -4.18
CA ASP A 33 -8.79 2.92 -3.04
C ASP A 33 -8.43 1.76 -2.08
N TYR A 34 -8.98 0.57 -2.29
CA TYR A 34 -8.77 -0.59 -1.43
C TYR A 34 -7.68 -1.50 -1.99
N VAL A 35 -6.74 -1.91 -1.14
CA VAL A 35 -5.66 -2.80 -1.54
C VAL A 35 -5.60 -3.99 -0.59
N ARG A 36 -5.46 -5.18 -1.18
CA ARG A 36 -5.29 -6.44 -0.46
C ARG A 36 -4.01 -7.12 -0.92
N LEU A 37 -3.11 -7.36 0.02
CA LEU A 37 -1.87 -8.10 -0.20
C LEU A 37 -1.88 -9.40 0.60
N ARG A 38 -1.15 -10.39 0.12
CA ARG A 38 -0.90 -11.66 0.81
C ARG A 38 0.60 -11.89 0.87
N ASP A 39 1.11 -12.25 2.04
CA ASP A 39 2.50 -12.65 2.19
C ASP A 39 2.70 -14.16 2.00
N GLU A 40 3.96 -14.58 1.90
CA GLU A 40 4.38 -15.98 1.78
C GLU A 40 3.92 -16.90 2.93
N PHE A 41 3.62 -16.33 4.11
CA PHE A 41 3.11 -17.08 5.26
C PHE A 41 1.57 -17.18 5.25
N GLY A 42 0.92 -16.63 4.21
CA GLY A 42 -0.52 -16.60 4.08
C GLY A 42 -1.22 -15.51 4.88
N ASN A 43 -0.48 -14.60 5.53
CA ASN A 43 -1.12 -13.46 6.18
C ASN A 43 -1.67 -12.51 5.12
N VAL A 44 -2.88 -12.01 5.37
CA VAL A 44 -3.56 -11.07 4.49
C VAL A 44 -3.47 -9.68 5.09
N TRP A 45 -2.92 -8.76 4.32
CA TRP A 45 -2.79 -7.35 4.65
C TRP A 45 -3.85 -6.57 3.88
N ARG A 46 -4.72 -5.86 4.59
CA ARG A 46 -5.80 -5.06 3.99
C ARG A 46 -5.56 -3.59 4.31
N GLY A 47 -5.78 -2.74 3.33
CA GLY A 47 -5.42 -1.35 3.46
C GLY A 47 -6.11 -0.44 2.45
N GLN A 48 -5.79 0.84 2.59
CA GLN A 48 -6.21 1.87 1.65
C GLN A 48 -5.00 2.55 1.02
N ALA A 49 -5.18 2.97 -0.22
CA ALA A 49 -4.26 3.77 -0.99
C ALA A 49 -4.90 5.14 -1.23
N GLU A 50 -4.21 6.22 -0.84
CA GLU A 50 -4.74 7.59 -0.89
C GLU A 50 -3.80 8.48 -1.72
N VAL A 51 -4.28 8.95 -2.87
CA VAL A 51 -3.57 9.93 -3.70
C VAL A 51 -3.45 11.26 -2.94
N GLN A 52 -2.24 11.76 -2.84
CA GLN A 52 -1.91 13.06 -2.24
C GLN A 52 -1.92 14.17 -3.30
N ASP A 53 -1.79 15.43 -2.86
CA ASP A 53 -1.82 16.59 -3.76
C ASP A 53 -0.60 16.67 -4.69
N ASP A 54 0.48 15.95 -4.40
CA ASP A 54 1.73 15.87 -5.17
C ASP A 54 1.80 14.63 -6.07
N ASP A 55 0.66 13.99 -6.35
CA ASP A 55 0.52 12.72 -7.08
C ASP A 55 1.25 11.52 -6.44
N SER A 56 1.78 11.66 -5.23
CA SER A 56 2.22 10.50 -4.44
C SER A 56 1.01 9.73 -3.90
N VAL A 57 1.18 8.44 -3.61
CA VAL A 57 0.12 7.61 -3.02
C VAL A 57 0.56 7.16 -1.64
N ARG A 58 -0.23 7.47 -0.61
CA ARG A 58 0.01 6.98 0.75
C ARG A 58 -0.71 5.65 0.97
N TYR A 59 -0.02 4.69 1.57
CA TYR A 59 -0.56 3.37 1.90
C TYR A 59 -0.59 3.13 3.40
N ARG A 60 -1.65 2.46 3.86
CA ARG A 60 -1.73 1.90 5.22
C ARG A 60 -2.38 0.54 5.17
N PHE A 61 -1.66 -0.47 5.61
CA PHE A 61 -2.09 -1.86 5.68
C PHE A 61 -2.12 -2.36 7.11
N ARG A 62 -3.07 -3.24 7.39
CA ARG A 62 -3.18 -3.99 8.64
C ARG A 62 -3.54 -5.44 8.35
N ASP A 63 -2.98 -6.34 9.13
CA ASP A 63 -3.36 -7.75 9.09
C ASP A 63 -4.35 -8.12 10.20
N GLU A 64 -4.77 -9.39 10.23
CA GLU A 64 -5.72 -9.91 11.22
C GLU A 64 -5.15 -9.97 12.65
N LYS A 65 -3.81 -10.00 12.79
CA LYS A 65 -3.11 -9.96 14.08
C LYS A 65 -2.91 -8.52 14.58
N GLY A 66 -3.35 -7.53 13.80
CA GLY A 66 -3.25 -6.13 14.11
C GLY A 66 -1.91 -5.48 13.78
N ARG A 67 -0.97 -6.21 13.17
CA ARG A 67 0.32 -5.70 12.70
C ARG A 67 0.11 -4.67 11.60
N THR A 68 0.99 -3.69 11.53
CA THR A 68 0.85 -2.58 10.57
C THR A 68 2.05 -2.43 9.63
N ILE A 69 1.74 -2.07 8.39
CA ILE A 69 2.72 -1.69 7.36
C ILE A 69 2.19 -0.42 6.70
N SER A 70 3.03 0.60 6.57
CA SER A 70 2.61 1.87 5.96
C SER A 70 3.74 2.54 5.20
N GLY A 71 3.41 3.43 4.28
CA GLY A 71 4.40 4.15 3.50
C GLY A 71 3.77 4.89 2.35
N ALA A 72 4.55 5.10 1.29
CA ALA A 72 4.09 5.84 0.13
C ALA A 72 4.71 5.30 -1.18
N SER A 73 4.13 5.69 -2.31
CA SER A 73 4.76 5.59 -3.61
C SER A 73 4.85 6.92 -4.31
N ASP A 74 5.88 7.05 -5.12
CA ASP A 74 6.11 8.15 -6.06
C ASP A 74 6.32 7.57 -7.48
N ARG A 75 6.91 8.35 -8.41
CA ARG A 75 7.19 7.89 -9.77
C ARG A 75 8.17 6.70 -9.87
N TYR A 76 8.90 6.40 -8.80
CA TYR A 76 9.97 5.40 -8.79
C TYR A 76 9.52 4.07 -8.21
N GLY A 77 8.51 4.06 -7.34
CA GLY A 77 7.94 2.84 -6.80
C GLY A 77 7.34 3.03 -5.42
N ILE A 78 6.99 1.91 -4.80
CA ILE A 78 6.41 1.84 -3.46
C ILE A 78 7.53 1.62 -2.44
N THR A 79 7.52 2.39 -1.36
CA THR A 79 8.33 2.14 -0.16
C THR A 79 7.42 2.07 1.07
N LEU A 80 7.45 0.96 1.78
CA LEU A 80 6.72 0.74 3.03
C LEU A 80 7.67 0.40 4.17
N ARG A 81 7.21 0.67 5.40
CA ARG A 81 7.88 0.29 6.63
C ARG A 81 6.88 -0.39 7.56
N ASP A 82 7.31 -1.50 8.15
CA ASP A 82 6.53 -2.19 9.18
C ASP A 82 6.87 -1.67 10.59
N GLU A 83 6.05 -2.07 11.57
CA GLU A 83 6.24 -1.74 12.98
C GLU A 83 7.56 -2.27 13.59
N ARG A 84 8.20 -3.26 12.95
CA ARG A 84 9.49 -3.81 13.36
C ARG A 84 10.66 -3.08 12.71
N GLY A 85 10.38 -2.05 11.92
CA GLY A 85 11.38 -1.26 11.21
C GLY A 85 11.87 -1.86 9.89
N MET A 86 11.27 -2.96 9.43
CA MET A 86 11.62 -3.57 8.15
C MET A 86 11.12 -2.71 6.99
N THR A 87 12.00 -2.48 6.03
CA THR A 87 11.67 -1.75 4.81
C THR A 87 11.26 -2.74 3.72
N TRP A 88 10.17 -2.40 3.04
CA TRP A 88 9.59 -3.14 1.94
C TRP A 88 9.54 -2.22 0.72
N ARG A 89 9.90 -2.75 -0.46
CA ARG A 89 9.93 -2.00 -1.71
C ARG A 89 9.18 -2.75 -2.79
N GLY A 90 8.51 -2.03 -3.66
CA GLY A 90 7.67 -2.66 -4.67
C GLY A 90 7.19 -1.71 -5.73
N TYR A 91 6.25 -2.18 -6.53
CA TYR A 91 5.66 -1.44 -7.63
C TYR A 91 4.26 -1.98 -7.92
N VAL A 92 3.50 -1.18 -8.68
CA VAL A 92 2.18 -1.54 -9.21
C VAL A 92 2.34 -1.81 -10.70
N TYR A 93 1.76 -2.91 -11.18
CA TYR A 93 1.64 -3.27 -12.59
C TYR A 93 0.31 -2.83 -13.16
#